data_AF-A0A9R0XM74-F1
#
_entry.id   AF-A0A9R0XM74-F1
#
_cell.length_a   1.000
_cell.length_b   1.000
_cell.length_c   1.000
_cell.angle_alpha   90.00
_cell.angle_beta   90.00
_cell.angle_gamma   90.00
#
_symmetry.space_group_name_H-M   'P 1'
#
loop_
_entity.id
_entity.type
_entity.pdbx_description
1 polymer ?
#
loop_
_entity_poly.entity_id
_entity_poly.type
_entity_poly.pdbx_seq_one_letter_code
_entity_poly.pdbx_strand_id
1 'polypeptide(L)'
;MAGGGDHPGANKRKREAAGRPKAPSKGPGPGPGDAAKRKKTYDAPAAKPKPQPVTAKEKRVASKEMSESRKMKRKPNYNLEKELAVLWEKMRCRDVSKENRSKLVTEALRKMDGKYFEIAGSHVTARVLQTCVKWCSQPERDAVFVALQPHLLHLSRKKYAVFLVKKLIKLATKKQLALFISSLHGHVASLLRHTIGAAVVDCAFHQATPPQKRSLLLELYSTELQLFKDLTEQKSCSLLETISKLGLQKSSVLQYMTTVIQPLLEKGIVEYSIVHTVILEYLTIADKTSALDVIRQLIPHLTQGSSVVDGDELSGVAEVPTKSKAKKKRSSEPLLIRIMQTREGLKIGLACLKHGSAKDRKKIIKSLKGQTMKLALGDYGCLFLACLLSIVDDTKLVTKVVIDELTKQLKELIFDKNGRRPLLQLLHPLCSRYLTPTDLNCLKYSVPSLVSKASYLLY
;
A
#
# COMPACT_ATOMS: atom_id res chain seq x y z
N MET A 1 -30.44 -60.97 30.59
CA MET A 1 -30.11 -61.57 29.28
C MET A 1 -29.70 -60.41 28.36
N ALA A 2 -28.39 -60.17 28.23
CA ALA A 2 -27.51 -60.55 27.10
C ALA A 2 -27.89 -59.80 25.81
N GLY A 3 -27.04 -59.05 25.10
CA GLY A 3 -25.63 -58.60 25.19
C GLY A 3 -25.53 -57.40 24.21
N GLY A 4 -24.52 -56.54 24.14
CA GLY A 4 -23.07 -56.69 24.31
C GLY A 4 -22.43 -56.01 23.09
N GLY A 5 -21.57 -55.00 23.30
CA GLY A 5 -20.87 -54.31 22.20
C GLY A 5 -20.27 -52.94 22.56
N ASP A 6 -19.42 -52.91 23.58
CA ASP A 6 -18.58 -51.76 23.98
C ASP A 6 -17.38 -51.57 23.04
N HIS A 7 -16.95 -50.31 22.82
CA HIS A 7 -15.57 -49.89 23.15
C HIS A 7 -15.31 -48.36 23.02
N PRO A 8 -14.31 -47.80 23.75
CA PRO A 8 -14.32 -46.41 24.22
C PRO A 8 -13.10 -45.54 23.80
N GLY A 9 -13.27 -44.22 23.97
CA GLY A 9 -12.40 -43.32 24.75
C GLY A 9 -10.88 -43.21 24.56
N ALA A 10 -10.48 -42.13 23.86
CA ALA A 10 -9.43 -41.13 24.17
C ALA A 10 -8.07 -41.46 24.85
N ASN A 11 -6.98 -41.03 24.17
CA ASN A 11 -6.00 -39.97 24.57
C ASN A 11 -4.47 -40.32 24.59
N LYS A 12 -3.68 -39.38 24.02
CA LYS A 12 -2.24 -39.04 24.26
C LYS A 12 -1.09 -40.01 23.85
N ARG A 13 -0.27 -39.62 22.84
CA ARG A 13 1.14 -39.09 22.98
C ARG A 13 1.98 -39.10 21.67
N LYS A 14 2.70 -37.98 21.50
CA LYS A 14 4.03 -37.67 20.89
C LYS A 14 4.74 -38.60 19.85
N ARG A 15 5.24 -37.90 18.81
CA ARG A 15 6.23 -38.22 17.75
C ARG A 15 7.42 -39.12 18.15
N GLU A 16 7.87 -39.95 17.20
CA GLU A 16 9.28 -40.02 16.76
C GLU A 16 9.46 -40.68 15.37
N ALA A 17 10.61 -40.40 14.74
CA ALA A 17 10.91 -40.52 13.32
C ALA A 17 11.29 -41.95 12.87
N ALA A 18 10.86 -42.33 11.66
CA ALA A 18 11.19 -43.61 11.05
C ALA A 18 12.57 -43.57 10.34
N GLY A 19 13.50 -44.39 10.80
CA GLY A 19 14.68 -44.84 10.06
C GLY A 19 14.52 -46.32 9.67
N ARG A 20 14.98 -46.69 8.46
CA ARG A 20 15.09 -48.09 8.00
C ARG A 20 16.08 -48.18 6.80
N PRO A 21 16.63 -49.36 6.44
CA PRO A 21 17.76 -50.01 7.11
C PRO A 21 18.90 -50.43 6.15
N LYS A 22 20.05 -50.87 6.70
CA LYS A 22 21.18 -51.54 6.01
C LYS A 22 20.92 -53.03 5.76
N ALA A 23 21.58 -53.60 4.75
CA ALA A 23 21.75 -55.05 4.50
C ALA A 23 23.14 -55.31 3.85
N PRO A 24 23.64 -56.56 3.73
CA PRO A 24 24.43 -57.22 4.77
C PRO A 24 25.80 -57.76 4.31
N SER A 25 26.62 -58.13 5.31
CA SER A 25 27.95 -58.76 5.24
C SER A 25 27.93 -60.24 4.81
N LYS A 26 28.96 -60.70 4.09
CA LYS A 26 29.30 -62.12 3.90
C LYS A 26 30.73 -62.42 4.38
N GLY A 27 30.87 -63.55 5.07
CA GLY A 27 32.04 -64.02 5.81
C GLY A 27 33.09 -64.82 5.00
N PRO A 28 33.85 -65.73 5.66
CA PRO A 28 35.30 -65.86 5.50
C PRO A 28 35.74 -66.94 4.50
N GLY A 29 36.98 -66.82 4.00
CA GLY A 29 37.56 -67.67 2.95
C GLY A 29 38.25 -68.96 3.43
N PRO A 30 38.91 -69.70 2.52
CA PRO A 30 39.93 -70.68 2.84
C PRO A 30 41.32 -70.36 2.20
N GLY A 31 42.39 -70.87 2.82
CA GLY A 31 43.80 -70.72 2.41
C GLY A 31 44.28 -71.75 1.37
N PRO A 32 45.58 -72.13 1.37
CA PRO A 32 46.58 -71.58 0.43
C PRO A 32 47.14 -72.62 -0.57
N GLY A 33 47.73 -72.14 -1.68
CA GLY A 33 48.49 -72.96 -2.62
C GLY A 33 49.27 -72.11 -3.63
N ASP A 34 50.60 -72.25 -3.61
CA ASP A 34 51.60 -71.57 -4.43
C ASP A 34 51.48 -71.84 -5.95
N ALA A 35 51.67 -70.79 -6.78
CA ALA A 35 52.39 -70.89 -8.05
C ALA A 35 52.70 -69.51 -8.69
N ALA A 36 54.01 -69.22 -8.73
CA ALA A 36 54.76 -68.56 -9.80
C ALA A 36 54.49 -67.08 -10.22
N LYS A 37 55.52 -66.26 -9.93
CA LYS A 37 55.83 -64.90 -10.40
C LYS A 37 55.76 -64.73 -11.93
N ARG A 38 55.17 -63.61 -12.38
CA ARG A 38 55.64 -62.84 -13.56
C ARG A 38 55.65 -61.34 -13.27
N LYS A 39 56.86 -60.76 -13.22
CA LYS A 39 57.13 -59.31 -13.18
C LYS A 39 56.72 -58.66 -14.50
N LYS A 40 55.99 -57.54 -14.46
CA LYS A 40 55.98 -56.52 -15.52
C LYS A 40 56.35 -55.18 -14.90
N THR A 41 57.52 -54.69 -15.29
CA THR A 41 58.03 -53.34 -15.09
C THR A 41 57.13 -52.33 -15.78
N TYR A 42 56.81 -51.22 -15.11
CA TYR A 42 56.25 -50.03 -15.73
C TYR A 42 57.16 -48.85 -15.40
N ASP A 43 57.72 -48.27 -16.47
CA ASP A 43 58.48 -47.03 -16.49
C ASP A 43 57.61 -45.84 -16.06
N ALA A 44 58.21 -44.92 -15.31
CA ALA A 44 57.59 -43.67 -14.90
C ALA A 44 57.70 -42.61 -16.01
N PRO A 45 56.62 -41.88 -16.38
CA PRO A 45 56.75 -40.65 -17.13
C PRO A 45 56.55 -39.41 -16.24
N ALA A 46 57.60 -38.58 -16.25
CA ALA A 46 57.69 -37.13 -16.10
C ALA A 46 56.58 -36.36 -15.32
N ALA A 47 57.04 -35.65 -14.28
CA ALA A 47 56.26 -34.67 -13.54
C ALA A 47 55.71 -33.54 -14.42
N LYS A 48 54.38 -33.38 -14.44
CA LYS A 48 53.71 -32.18 -14.97
C LYS A 48 54.03 -30.97 -14.06
N PRO A 49 54.21 -29.76 -14.62
CA PRO A 49 54.47 -28.57 -13.81
C PRO A 49 53.30 -28.32 -12.86
N LYS A 50 53.62 -28.11 -11.57
CA LYS A 50 52.64 -27.77 -10.53
C LYS A 50 51.87 -26.52 -10.95
N PRO A 51 50.53 -26.48 -10.86
CA PRO A 51 49.78 -25.26 -11.10
C PRO A 51 50.27 -24.18 -10.14
N GLN A 52 50.58 -22.99 -10.67
CA GLN A 52 50.95 -21.84 -9.84
C GLN A 52 49.89 -21.60 -8.75
N PRO A 53 50.28 -21.18 -7.54
CA PRO A 53 49.34 -20.99 -6.44
C PRO A 53 48.42 -19.82 -6.75
N VAL A 54 47.24 -20.12 -7.29
CA VAL A 54 46.16 -19.15 -7.51
C VAL A 54 45.75 -18.54 -6.17
N THR A 55 45.90 -17.23 -6.06
CA THR A 55 45.62 -16.50 -4.82
C THR A 55 44.13 -16.61 -4.49
N ALA A 56 43.76 -16.49 -3.19
CA ALA A 56 42.36 -16.49 -2.78
C ALA A 56 41.53 -15.37 -3.46
N LYS A 57 42.20 -14.30 -3.90
CA LYS A 57 41.63 -13.21 -4.69
C LYS A 57 41.29 -13.66 -6.11
N GLU A 58 42.18 -14.38 -6.80
CA GLU A 58 41.94 -14.95 -8.13
C GLU A 58 40.82 -16.00 -8.12
N LYS A 59 40.76 -16.88 -7.12
CA LYS A 59 39.65 -17.84 -7.00
C LYS A 59 38.29 -17.16 -6.80
N ARG A 60 38.25 -16.03 -6.06
CA ARG A 60 37.04 -15.21 -5.90
C ARG A 60 36.66 -14.50 -7.20
N VAL A 61 37.64 -13.97 -7.94
CA VAL A 61 37.41 -13.33 -9.24
C VAL A 61 36.90 -14.35 -10.26
N ALA A 62 37.54 -15.50 -10.41
CA ALA A 62 37.11 -16.56 -11.33
C ALA A 62 35.73 -17.13 -10.97
N SER A 63 35.41 -17.29 -9.68
CA SER A 63 34.08 -17.71 -9.22
C SER A 63 33.01 -16.65 -9.52
N LYS A 64 33.36 -15.36 -9.36
CA LYS A 64 32.50 -14.24 -9.71
C LYS A 64 32.26 -14.17 -11.23
N GLU A 65 33.28 -14.32 -12.05
CA GLU A 65 33.20 -14.35 -13.52
C GLU A 65 32.39 -15.55 -14.04
N MET A 66 32.55 -16.73 -13.43
CA MET A 66 31.77 -17.91 -13.78
C MET A 66 30.29 -17.74 -13.40
N SER A 67 30.00 -17.08 -12.27
CA SER A 67 28.64 -16.71 -11.86
C SER A 67 28.02 -15.64 -12.76
N GLU A 68 28.81 -14.64 -13.17
CA GLU A 68 28.40 -13.59 -14.12
C GLU A 68 28.11 -14.18 -15.51
N SER A 69 28.96 -15.08 -16.00
CA SER A 69 28.76 -15.79 -17.27
C SER A 69 27.50 -16.65 -17.27
N ARG A 70 27.17 -17.28 -16.13
CA ARG A 70 25.91 -18.03 -15.96
C ARG A 70 24.68 -17.10 -15.93
N LYS A 71 24.81 -15.88 -15.41
CA LYS A 71 23.73 -14.87 -15.40
C LYS A 71 23.51 -14.26 -16.78
N MET A 72 24.59 -13.99 -17.52
CA MET A 72 24.55 -13.54 -18.92
C MET A 72 23.77 -14.53 -19.79
N LYS A 73 23.97 -15.84 -19.62
CA LYS A 73 23.25 -16.88 -20.38
C LYS A 73 21.78 -17.06 -19.98
N ARG A 74 21.38 -16.63 -18.77
CA ARG A 74 20.01 -16.84 -18.23
C ARG A 74 19.09 -15.64 -18.42
N LYS A 75 19.64 -14.45 -18.67
CA LYS A 75 18.89 -13.19 -18.73
C LYS A 75 19.16 -12.49 -20.07
N PRO A 76 18.15 -12.40 -20.97
CA PRO A 76 18.32 -11.80 -22.30
C PRO A 76 18.90 -10.38 -22.29
N ASN A 77 18.59 -9.57 -21.26
CA ASN A 77 19.01 -8.17 -21.15
C ASN A 77 20.08 -7.90 -20.08
N TYR A 78 20.83 -8.90 -19.62
CA TYR A 78 21.75 -8.75 -18.47
C TYR A 78 22.78 -7.63 -18.63
N ASN A 79 23.39 -7.50 -19.82
CA ASN A 79 24.39 -6.46 -20.08
C ASN A 79 23.77 -5.06 -20.03
N LEU A 80 22.59 -4.90 -20.62
CA LEU A 80 21.82 -3.66 -20.56
C LEU A 80 21.44 -3.31 -19.12
N GLU A 81 20.98 -4.27 -18.31
CA GLU A 81 20.67 -4.03 -16.88
C GLU A 81 21.91 -3.51 -16.12
N LYS A 82 23.10 -4.08 -16.39
CA LYS A 82 24.36 -3.70 -15.73
C LYS A 82 24.78 -2.28 -16.12
N GLU A 83 24.73 -1.95 -17.41
CA GLU A 83 25.04 -0.60 -17.90
C GLU A 83 24.10 0.46 -17.31
N LEU A 84 22.80 0.17 -17.32
CA LEU A 84 21.79 1.06 -16.75
C LEU A 84 21.97 1.25 -15.24
N ALA A 85 22.38 0.21 -14.51
CA ALA A 85 22.67 0.32 -13.08
C ALA A 85 23.87 1.24 -12.80
N VAL A 86 24.92 1.19 -13.64
CA VAL A 86 26.08 2.10 -13.52
C VAL A 86 25.68 3.54 -13.80
N LEU A 87 24.88 3.79 -14.84
CA LEU A 87 24.33 5.11 -15.12
C LEU A 87 23.44 5.59 -13.97
N TRP A 88 22.65 4.69 -13.38
CA TRP A 88 21.75 4.99 -12.26
C TRP A 88 22.47 5.44 -11.00
N GLU A 89 23.58 4.79 -10.67
CA GLU A 89 24.40 5.20 -9.53
C GLU A 89 24.94 6.62 -9.73
N LYS A 90 25.47 6.91 -10.94
CA LYS A 90 25.95 8.25 -11.29
C LYS A 90 24.85 9.30 -11.21
N MET A 91 23.67 9.06 -11.79
CA MET A 91 22.59 10.06 -11.83
C MET A 91 21.92 10.32 -10.45
N ARG A 92 22.01 9.36 -9.52
CA ARG A 92 21.38 9.43 -8.19
C ARG A 92 22.23 10.17 -7.16
N CYS A 93 23.54 10.29 -7.38
CA CYS A 93 24.42 11.08 -6.52
C CYS A 93 23.90 12.53 -6.37
N ARG A 94 24.03 13.06 -5.14
CA ARG A 94 23.54 14.41 -4.81
C ARG A 94 24.37 15.49 -5.49
N ASP A 95 25.67 15.25 -5.63
CA ASP A 95 26.67 16.24 -6.09
C ASP A 95 26.75 16.36 -7.62
N VAL A 96 25.69 15.99 -8.34
CA VAL A 96 25.65 16.04 -9.80
C VAL A 96 24.90 17.28 -10.25
N SER A 97 25.56 18.09 -11.11
CA SER A 97 24.93 19.26 -11.73
C SER A 97 23.71 18.88 -12.56
N LYS A 98 22.79 19.84 -12.74
CA LYS A 98 21.53 19.60 -13.46
C LYS A 98 21.79 19.20 -14.91
N GLU A 99 22.78 19.81 -15.54
CA GLU A 99 23.18 19.56 -16.93
C GLU A 99 23.78 18.16 -17.09
N ASN A 100 24.67 17.76 -16.18
CA ASN A 100 25.28 16.43 -16.21
C ASN A 100 24.25 15.33 -15.92
N ARG A 101 23.32 15.58 -14.98
CA ARG A 101 22.21 14.65 -14.72
C ARG A 101 21.34 14.50 -15.96
N SER A 102 21.03 15.60 -16.67
CA SER A 102 20.25 15.56 -17.91
C SER A 102 20.93 14.71 -18.97
N LYS A 103 22.24 14.90 -19.21
CA LYS A 103 23.01 14.10 -20.18
C LYS A 103 22.97 12.60 -19.87
N LEU A 104 23.19 12.22 -18.61
CA LEU A 104 23.12 10.82 -18.17
C LEU A 104 21.71 10.22 -18.34
N VAL A 105 20.67 11.01 -18.10
CA VAL A 105 19.27 10.59 -18.29
C VAL A 105 18.97 10.37 -19.77
N THR A 106 19.36 11.28 -20.65
CA THR A 106 19.18 11.14 -22.10
C THR A 106 19.93 9.90 -22.63
N GLU A 107 21.16 9.67 -22.18
CA GLU A 107 21.93 8.47 -22.55
C GLU A 107 21.22 7.19 -22.10
N ALA A 108 20.74 7.16 -20.85
CA ALA A 108 20.00 6.01 -20.33
C ALA A 108 18.70 5.77 -21.11
N LEU A 109 17.92 6.83 -21.40
CA LEU A 109 16.68 6.72 -22.18
C LEU A 109 16.92 6.17 -23.58
N ARG A 110 17.96 6.63 -24.26
CA ARG A 110 18.37 6.12 -25.58
C ARG A 110 18.71 4.63 -25.54
N LYS A 111 19.41 4.16 -24.49
CA LYS A 111 19.74 2.73 -24.31
C LYS A 111 18.51 1.87 -24.00
N MET A 112 17.48 2.48 -23.41
CA MET A 112 16.22 1.81 -23.03
C MET A 112 15.16 1.83 -24.13
N ASP A 113 15.38 2.59 -25.20
CA ASP A 113 14.41 2.78 -26.27
C ASP A 113 14.00 1.45 -26.92
N GLY A 114 12.72 1.31 -27.22
CA GLY A 114 12.10 0.06 -27.69
C GLY A 114 11.97 -1.06 -26.65
N LYS A 115 12.54 -0.93 -25.44
CA LYS A 115 12.54 -1.99 -24.40
C LYS A 115 11.89 -1.58 -23.07
N TYR A 116 11.15 -0.46 -23.06
CA TYR A 116 10.59 0.11 -21.83
C TYR A 116 9.71 -0.86 -21.04
N PHE A 117 8.92 -1.71 -21.71
CA PHE A 117 8.07 -2.69 -21.05
C PHE A 117 8.87 -3.71 -20.24
N GLU A 118 9.92 -4.28 -20.83
CA GLU A 118 10.80 -5.27 -20.18
C GLU A 118 11.55 -4.64 -19.00
N ILE A 119 12.05 -3.41 -19.20
CA ILE A 119 12.78 -2.62 -18.20
C ILE A 119 11.89 -2.29 -17.01
N ALA A 120 10.64 -1.92 -17.23
CA ALA A 120 9.67 -1.63 -16.18
C ALA A 120 9.34 -2.87 -15.31
N GLY A 121 9.50 -4.08 -15.86
CA GLY A 121 9.25 -5.33 -15.15
C GLY A 121 10.31 -5.75 -14.13
N SER A 122 11.57 -5.31 -14.31
CA SER A 122 12.70 -5.73 -13.46
C SER A 122 12.95 -4.76 -12.30
N HIS A 123 13.29 -5.30 -11.12
CA HIS A 123 13.41 -4.54 -9.86
C HIS A 123 14.42 -3.38 -9.93
N VAL A 124 15.57 -3.58 -10.59
CA VAL A 124 16.64 -2.58 -10.67
C VAL A 124 16.33 -1.58 -11.77
N THR A 125 16.05 -2.06 -12.97
CA THR A 125 15.79 -1.22 -14.15
C THR A 125 14.52 -0.39 -14.03
N ALA A 126 13.48 -0.87 -13.34
CA ALA A 126 12.30 -0.06 -13.05
C ALA A 126 12.64 1.18 -12.20
N ARG A 127 13.62 1.09 -11.28
CA ARG A 127 14.10 2.25 -10.52
C ARG A 127 14.91 3.20 -11.38
N VAL A 128 15.72 2.68 -12.31
CA VAL A 128 16.44 3.51 -13.29
C VAL A 128 15.44 4.32 -14.11
N LEU A 129 14.44 3.65 -14.69
CA LEU A 129 13.41 4.29 -15.50
C LEU A 129 12.59 5.30 -14.69
N GLN A 130 12.30 5.04 -13.41
CA GLN A 130 11.68 6.03 -12.51
C GLN A 130 12.52 7.29 -12.34
N THR A 131 13.83 7.16 -12.15
CA THR A 131 14.75 8.31 -12.04
C THR A 131 14.83 9.05 -13.38
N CYS A 132 14.93 8.35 -14.50
CA CYS A 132 14.91 8.95 -15.83
C CYS A 132 13.63 9.74 -16.06
N VAL A 133 12.46 9.14 -15.82
CA VAL A 133 11.18 9.84 -15.90
C VAL A 133 11.18 11.05 -14.97
N LYS A 134 11.70 10.97 -13.75
CA LYS A 134 11.73 12.14 -12.84
C LYS A 134 12.48 13.34 -13.41
N TRP A 135 13.62 13.13 -14.09
CA TRP A 135 14.55 14.21 -14.45
C TRP A 135 14.67 14.50 -15.95
N CYS A 136 14.07 13.68 -16.81
CA CYS A 136 14.06 13.92 -18.26
C CYS A 136 13.23 15.15 -18.65
N SER A 137 13.50 15.62 -19.87
CA SER A 137 12.72 16.67 -20.53
C SER A 137 11.29 16.22 -20.84
N GLN A 138 10.39 17.17 -21.11
CA GLN A 138 9.01 16.84 -21.45
C GLN A 138 8.88 15.98 -22.73
N PRO A 139 9.60 16.26 -23.84
CA PRO A 139 9.52 15.43 -25.04
C PRO A 139 9.99 13.99 -24.81
N GLU A 140 11.07 13.80 -24.06
CA GLU A 140 11.58 12.48 -23.68
C GLU A 140 10.55 11.71 -22.84
N ARG A 141 9.92 12.39 -21.88
CA ARG A 141 8.85 11.82 -21.05
C ARG A 141 7.64 11.41 -21.89
N ASP A 142 7.27 12.25 -22.85
CA ASP A 142 6.14 11.99 -23.74
C ASP A 142 6.39 10.75 -24.60
N ALA A 143 7.61 10.59 -25.14
CA ALA A 143 8.02 9.38 -25.86
C ALA A 143 7.93 8.13 -24.98
N VAL A 144 8.44 8.19 -23.75
CA VAL A 144 8.33 7.07 -22.78
C VAL A 144 6.87 6.75 -22.46
N PHE A 145 6.02 7.77 -22.28
CA PHE A 145 4.60 7.57 -22.02
C PHE A 145 3.92 6.87 -23.19
N VAL A 146 4.12 7.34 -24.42
CA VAL A 146 3.54 6.75 -25.63
C VAL A 146 3.96 5.29 -25.78
N ALA A 147 5.25 4.98 -25.60
CA ALA A 147 5.76 3.62 -25.71
C ALA A 147 5.19 2.67 -24.63
N LEU A 148 4.92 3.19 -23.42
CA LEU A 148 4.37 2.39 -22.33
C LEU A 148 2.83 2.35 -22.31
N GLN A 149 2.14 3.26 -23.00
CA GLN A 149 0.69 3.46 -22.90
C GLN A 149 -0.13 2.16 -23.10
N PRO A 150 0.14 1.30 -24.11
CA PRO A 150 -0.57 0.03 -24.28
C PRO A 150 -0.42 -0.95 -23.12
N HIS A 151 0.65 -0.80 -22.32
CA HIS A 151 1.01 -1.73 -21.26
C HIS A 151 0.75 -1.18 -19.84
N LEU A 152 0.31 0.08 -19.70
CA LEU A 152 0.17 0.72 -18.38
C LEU A 152 -0.76 -0.03 -17.44
N LEU A 153 -1.87 -0.59 -17.95
CA LEU A 153 -2.80 -1.40 -17.14
C LEU A 153 -2.12 -2.66 -16.59
N HIS A 154 -1.35 -3.35 -17.44
CA HIS A 154 -0.59 -4.53 -17.03
C HIS A 154 0.47 -4.18 -15.98
N LEU A 155 1.22 -3.11 -16.21
CA LEU A 155 2.27 -2.62 -15.31
C LEU A 155 1.70 -2.14 -13.96
N SER A 156 0.47 -1.63 -13.94
CA SER A 156 -0.22 -1.21 -12.71
C SER A 156 -0.43 -2.35 -11.71
N ARG A 157 -0.41 -3.60 -12.17
CA ARG A 157 -0.52 -4.80 -11.31
C ARG A 157 0.84 -5.36 -10.87
N LYS A 158 1.96 -4.82 -11.35
CA LYS A 158 3.30 -5.35 -11.06
C LYS A 158 3.95 -4.61 -9.90
N LYS A 159 4.49 -5.38 -8.95
CA LYS A 159 5.13 -4.89 -7.71
C LYS A 159 6.17 -3.80 -7.92
N TYR A 160 6.98 -3.89 -8.97
CA TYR A 160 8.06 -2.93 -9.24
C TYR A 160 7.65 -1.81 -10.19
N ALA A 161 6.77 -2.11 -11.16
CA ALA A 161 6.34 -1.13 -12.16
C ALA A 161 5.30 -0.14 -11.62
N VAL A 162 4.56 -0.49 -10.55
CA VAL A 162 3.55 0.38 -9.94
C VAL A 162 4.07 1.78 -9.62
N PHE A 163 5.32 1.88 -9.13
CA PHE A 163 5.94 3.15 -8.77
C PHE A 163 6.26 4.00 -10.00
N LEU A 164 6.67 3.35 -11.09
CA LEU A 164 6.86 4.00 -12.39
C LEU A 164 5.52 4.54 -12.92
N VAL A 165 4.46 3.72 -12.91
CA VAL A 165 3.14 4.14 -13.40
C VAL A 165 2.61 5.32 -12.57
N LYS A 166 2.69 5.26 -11.24
CA LYS A 166 2.35 6.40 -10.37
C LYS A 166 3.15 7.65 -10.71
N LYS A 167 4.45 7.52 -10.99
CA LYS A 167 5.30 8.66 -11.35
C LYS A 167 4.91 9.25 -12.72
N LEU A 168 4.60 8.40 -13.70
CA LEU A 168 4.10 8.84 -15.01
C LEU A 168 2.79 9.60 -14.87
N ILE A 169 1.82 9.09 -14.10
CA ILE A 169 0.53 9.74 -13.86
C ILE A 169 0.71 11.12 -13.19
N LYS A 170 1.58 11.21 -12.17
CA LYS A 170 1.85 12.49 -11.48
C LYS A 170 2.46 13.55 -12.40
N LEU A 171 3.23 13.13 -13.40
CA LEU A 171 3.96 14.01 -14.32
C LEU A 171 3.32 14.08 -15.71
N ALA A 172 2.16 13.46 -15.89
CA ALA A 172 1.46 13.40 -17.16
C ALA A 172 0.83 14.76 -17.50
N THR A 173 0.80 15.09 -18.79
CA THR A 173 -0.02 16.19 -19.29
C THR A 173 -1.51 15.86 -19.11
N LYS A 174 -2.39 16.88 -19.15
CA LYS A 174 -3.84 16.67 -19.06
C LYS A 174 -4.37 15.69 -20.13
N LYS A 175 -3.79 15.74 -21.34
CA LYS A 175 -4.13 14.83 -22.45
C LYS A 175 -3.72 13.39 -22.14
N GLN A 176 -2.47 13.18 -21.69
CA GLN A 176 -1.97 11.86 -21.29
C GLN A 176 -2.76 11.26 -20.13
N LEU A 177 -3.10 12.08 -19.13
CA LEU A 177 -3.93 11.66 -18.01
C LEU A 177 -5.32 11.22 -18.49
N ALA A 178 -5.95 11.97 -19.40
CA ALA A 178 -7.23 11.58 -19.99
C ALA A 178 -7.15 10.23 -20.74
N LEU A 179 -6.09 10.01 -21.52
CA LEU A 179 -5.85 8.73 -22.19
C LEU A 179 -5.68 7.57 -21.19
N PHE A 180 -4.97 7.81 -20.08
CA PHE A 180 -4.81 6.80 -19.03
C PHE A 180 -6.13 6.51 -18.31
N ILE A 181 -6.92 7.53 -17.99
CA ILE A 181 -8.23 7.34 -17.36
C ILE A 181 -9.18 6.60 -18.32
N SER A 182 -9.11 6.88 -19.62
CA SER A 182 -9.85 6.13 -20.62
C SER A 182 -9.45 4.66 -20.67
N SER A 183 -8.17 4.32 -20.47
CA SER A 183 -7.74 2.91 -20.42
C SER A 183 -8.16 2.21 -19.13
N LEU A 184 -8.36 2.94 -18.03
CA LEU A 184 -8.89 2.38 -16.78
C LEU A 184 -10.36 1.97 -16.86
N HIS A 185 -11.11 2.47 -17.84
CA HIS A 185 -12.53 2.17 -18.00
C HIS A 185 -12.79 0.66 -18.07
N GLY A 186 -13.74 0.17 -17.27
CA GLY A 186 -14.06 -1.26 -17.14
C GLY A 186 -13.09 -2.05 -16.25
N HIS A 187 -12.04 -1.40 -15.74
CA HIS A 187 -11.00 -2.03 -14.95
C HIS A 187 -10.81 -1.41 -13.56
N VAL A 188 -11.46 -0.28 -13.24
CA VAL A 188 -11.33 0.44 -11.96
C VAL A 188 -11.68 -0.48 -10.79
N ALA A 189 -12.84 -1.15 -10.82
CA ALA A 189 -13.26 -2.02 -9.72
C ALA A 189 -12.33 -3.23 -9.54
N SER A 190 -11.84 -3.80 -10.64
CA SER A 190 -10.86 -4.90 -10.62
C SER A 190 -9.51 -4.45 -10.04
N LEU A 191 -9.03 -3.29 -10.47
CA LEU A 191 -7.72 -2.76 -10.10
C LEU A 191 -7.70 -2.22 -8.66
N LEU A 192 -8.82 -1.65 -8.19
CA LEU A 192 -8.98 -1.18 -6.81
C LEU A 192 -8.98 -2.33 -5.80
N ARG A 193 -9.50 -3.52 -6.19
CA ARG A 193 -9.42 -4.74 -5.37
C ARG A 193 -8.03 -5.40 -5.37
N HIS A 194 -7.09 -4.90 -6.17
CA HIS A 194 -5.72 -5.42 -6.25
C HIS A 194 -4.82 -4.67 -5.28
N THR A 195 -4.08 -5.39 -4.42
CA THR A 195 -3.24 -4.82 -3.35
C THR A 195 -2.18 -3.82 -3.83
N ILE A 196 -1.71 -3.98 -5.06
CA ILE A 196 -0.75 -3.06 -5.70
C ILE A 196 -1.47 -2.05 -6.62
N GLY A 197 -2.57 -2.48 -7.25
CA GLY A 197 -3.23 -1.73 -8.33
C GLY A 197 -4.05 -0.56 -7.79
N ALA A 198 -4.59 -0.71 -6.58
CA ALA A 198 -5.36 0.32 -5.88
C ALA A 198 -4.59 1.64 -5.77
N ALA A 199 -3.29 1.57 -5.48
CA ALA A 199 -2.42 2.74 -5.39
C ALA A 199 -2.27 3.51 -6.72
N VAL A 200 -2.49 2.87 -7.87
CA VAL A 200 -2.46 3.51 -9.18
C VAL A 200 -3.79 4.20 -9.47
N VAL A 201 -4.91 3.52 -9.20
CA VAL A 201 -6.25 4.09 -9.35
C VAL A 201 -6.39 5.33 -8.48
N ASP A 202 -5.98 5.24 -7.22
CA ASP A 202 -6.00 6.38 -6.30
C ASP A 202 -5.07 7.51 -6.76
N CYS A 203 -3.90 7.20 -7.29
CA CYS A 203 -3.01 8.21 -7.88
C CYS A 203 -3.64 8.93 -9.08
N ALA A 204 -4.34 8.20 -9.94
CA ALA A 204 -5.08 8.79 -11.06
C ALA A 204 -6.26 9.63 -10.57
N PHE A 205 -6.99 9.14 -9.56
CA PHE A 205 -8.10 9.85 -8.94
C PHE A 205 -7.66 11.19 -8.34
N HIS A 206 -6.51 11.25 -7.67
CA HIS A 206 -5.97 12.51 -7.15
C HIS A 206 -5.67 13.55 -8.23
N GLN A 207 -5.11 13.11 -9.37
CA GLN A 207 -4.75 14.00 -10.49
C GLN A 207 -5.96 14.35 -11.38
N ALA A 208 -7.04 13.58 -11.30
CA ALA A 208 -8.20 13.70 -12.16
C ALA A 208 -8.98 15.00 -11.91
N THR A 209 -9.49 15.57 -12.99
CA THR A 209 -10.49 16.65 -12.96
C THR A 209 -11.82 16.14 -12.39
N PRO A 210 -12.74 17.01 -11.94
CA PRO A 210 -14.02 16.57 -11.38
C PRO A 210 -14.83 15.63 -12.30
N PRO A 211 -14.95 15.87 -13.63
CA PRO A 211 -15.62 14.94 -14.54
C PRO A 211 -14.92 13.56 -14.62
N GLN A 212 -13.60 13.56 -14.62
CA GLN A 212 -12.80 12.33 -14.65
C GLN A 212 -12.94 11.54 -13.34
N LYS A 213 -12.91 12.20 -12.17
CA LYS A 213 -13.20 11.57 -10.88
C LYS A 213 -14.58 10.91 -10.89
N ARG A 214 -15.58 11.62 -11.43
CA ARG A 214 -16.93 11.09 -11.58
C ARG A 214 -16.98 9.85 -12.47
N SER A 215 -16.31 9.88 -13.62
CA SER A 215 -16.20 8.70 -14.50
C SER A 215 -15.62 7.48 -13.78
N LEU A 216 -14.56 7.66 -12.99
CA LEU A 216 -13.97 6.58 -12.18
C LEU A 216 -14.93 6.06 -11.10
N LEU A 217 -15.73 6.93 -10.48
CA LEU A 217 -16.66 6.58 -9.42
C LEU A 217 -17.92 5.87 -9.93
N LEU A 218 -18.44 6.27 -11.09
CA LEU A 218 -19.66 5.68 -11.68
C LEU A 218 -19.51 4.16 -11.89
N GLU A 219 -18.33 3.72 -12.35
CA GLU A 219 -18.00 2.29 -12.46
C GLU A 219 -18.10 1.53 -11.12
N LEU A 220 -17.81 2.21 -10.00
CA LEU A 220 -17.86 1.61 -8.67
C LEU A 220 -19.28 1.56 -8.10
N TYR A 221 -20.22 2.30 -8.69
CA TYR A 221 -21.64 2.33 -8.29
C TYR A 221 -22.47 1.30 -9.06
N SER A 222 -22.20 1.12 -10.36
CA SER A 222 -22.82 0.09 -11.20
C SER A 222 -22.03 -0.04 -12.51
N THR A 223 -22.00 -1.24 -13.09
CA THR A 223 -21.41 -1.47 -14.42
C THR A 223 -22.16 -0.71 -15.53
N GLU A 224 -23.47 -0.54 -15.39
CA GLU A 224 -24.31 0.09 -16.43
C GLU A 224 -24.12 1.61 -16.50
N LEU A 225 -23.75 2.23 -15.38
CA LEU A 225 -23.55 3.68 -15.28
C LEU A 225 -22.39 4.20 -16.14
N GLN A 226 -21.51 3.29 -16.56
CA GLN A 226 -20.40 3.57 -17.48
C GLN A 226 -20.85 4.01 -18.88
N LEU A 227 -22.03 3.57 -19.31
CA LEU A 227 -22.54 3.82 -20.67
C LEU A 227 -23.03 5.26 -20.84
N PHE A 228 -23.37 5.93 -19.74
CA PHE A 228 -23.98 7.25 -19.75
C PHE A 228 -22.93 8.36 -19.68
N LYS A 229 -22.43 8.79 -20.84
CA LYS A 229 -21.44 9.88 -20.95
C LYS A 229 -21.95 11.19 -20.33
N ASP A 230 -23.22 11.50 -20.50
CA ASP A 230 -23.87 12.72 -19.99
C ASP A 230 -23.79 12.86 -18.47
N LEU A 231 -23.68 11.74 -17.75
CA LEU A 231 -23.51 11.80 -16.30
C LEU A 231 -22.15 12.37 -15.93
N THR A 232 -21.11 12.15 -16.73
CA THR A 232 -19.74 12.57 -16.38
C THR A 232 -19.54 14.09 -16.44
N GLU A 233 -20.31 14.79 -17.29
CA GLU A 233 -20.17 16.23 -17.54
C GLU A 233 -20.95 17.10 -16.54
N GLN A 234 -21.84 16.51 -15.75
CA GLN A 234 -22.63 17.26 -14.79
C GLN A 234 -21.79 17.79 -13.62
N LYS A 235 -21.95 19.09 -13.37
CA LYS A 235 -21.27 19.85 -12.34
C LYS A 235 -21.89 19.49 -10.98
N SER A 236 -21.30 18.49 -10.32
CA SER A 236 -21.73 17.85 -9.06
C SER A 236 -23.06 17.12 -9.15
N CYS A 237 -23.02 15.81 -8.93
CA CYS A 237 -24.22 15.01 -8.77
C CYS A 237 -23.95 13.90 -7.75
N SER A 238 -24.72 13.83 -6.68
CA SER A 238 -24.58 12.76 -5.68
C SER A 238 -24.99 11.40 -6.25
N LEU A 239 -24.63 10.29 -5.60
CA LEU A 239 -25.16 8.97 -6.00
C LEU A 239 -26.68 8.94 -5.95
N LEU A 240 -27.28 9.55 -4.93
CA LEU A 240 -28.74 9.64 -4.77
C LEU A 240 -29.42 10.39 -5.92
N GLU A 241 -28.85 11.50 -6.37
CA GLU A 241 -29.35 12.23 -7.54
C GLU A 241 -29.20 11.40 -8.81
N THR A 242 -28.09 10.67 -8.96
CA THR A 242 -27.84 9.78 -10.11
C THR A 242 -28.90 8.67 -10.17
N ILE A 243 -29.17 8.03 -9.02
CA ILE A 243 -30.22 7.00 -8.88
C ILE A 243 -31.58 7.58 -9.24
N SER A 244 -31.92 8.76 -8.71
CA SER A 244 -33.23 9.38 -8.92
C SER A 244 -33.42 9.80 -10.38
N LYS A 245 -32.40 10.39 -11.01
CA LYS A 245 -32.44 10.86 -12.40
C LYS A 245 -32.62 9.71 -13.39
N LEU A 246 -32.00 8.57 -13.14
CA LEU A 246 -32.04 7.41 -14.02
C LEU A 246 -33.12 6.39 -13.63
N GLY A 247 -33.86 6.62 -12.54
CA GLY A 247 -34.87 5.68 -12.05
C GLY A 247 -34.29 4.33 -11.59
N LEU A 248 -33.05 4.31 -11.08
CA LEU A 248 -32.41 3.08 -10.64
C LEU A 248 -32.99 2.57 -9.32
N GLN A 249 -33.00 1.24 -9.15
CA GLN A 249 -33.36 0.63 -7.89
C GLN A 249 -32.20 0.73 -6.89
N LYS A 250 -32.44 1.39 -5.74
CA LYS A 250 -31.43 1.56 -4.68
C LYS A 250 -30.84 0.24 -4.21
N SER A 251 -31.67 -0.80 -4.10
CA SER A 251 -31.25 -2.15 -3.67
C SER A 251 -30.25 -2.77 -4.64
N SER A 252 -30.46 -2.63 -5.96
CA SER A 252 -29.56 -3.15 -6.99
C SER A 252 -28.20 -2.45 -6.96
N VAL A 253 -28.20 -1.12 -6.84
CA VAL A 253 -26.96 -0.32 -6.72
C VAL A 253 -26.22 -0.69 -5.44
N LEU A 254 -26.94 -0.79 -4.32
CA LEU A 254 -26.38 -1.20 -3.03
C LEU A 254 -25.71 -2.58 -3.13
N GLN A 255 -26.39 -3.56 -3.72
CA GLN A 255 -25.87 -4.92 -3.88
C GLN A 255 -24.59 -4.93 -4.71
N TYR A 256 -24.55 -4.19 -5.83
CA TYR A 256 -23.33 -4.07 -6.63
C TYR A 256 -22.20 -3.43 -5.85
N MET A 257 -22.45 -2.29 -5.20
CA MET A 257 -21.44 -1.60 -4.39
C MET A 257 -20.90 -2.49 -3.27
N THR A 258 -21.74 -3.33 -2.66
CA THR A 258 -21.29 -4.34 -1.67
C THR A 258 -20.26 -5.29 -2.28
N THR A 259 -20.46 -5.78 -3.52
CA THR A 259 -19.49 -6.65 -4.19
C THR A 259 -18.14 -5.97 -4.47
N VAL A 260 -18.14 -4.64 -4.56
CA VAL A 260 -16.93 -3.81 -4.76
C VAL A 260 -16.26 -3.52 -3.42
N ILE A 261 -17.03 -3.09 -2.41
CA ILE A 261 -16.52 -2.63 -1.11
C ILE A 261 -16.07 -3.78 -0.23
N GLN A 262 -16.81 -4.90 -0.19
CA GLN A 262 -16.53 -6.02 0.72
C GLN A 262 -15.08 -6.56 0.55
N PRO A 263 -14.58 -6.82 -0.68
CA PRO A 263 -13.18 -7.22 -0.86
C PRO A 263 -12.15 -6.15 -0.48
N LEU A 264 -12.50 -4.87 -0.50
CA LEU A 264 -11.62 -3.78 -0.07
C LEU A 264 -11.48 -3.79 1.44
N LEU A 265 -12.58 -3.98 2.16
CA LEU A 265 -12.60 -4.11 3.61
C LEU A 265 -11.83 -5.35 4.05
N GLU A 266 -12.12 -6.53 3.49
CA GLU A 266 -11.44 -7.79 3.82
C GLU A 266 -9.91 -7.71 3.66
N LYS A 267 -9.43 -7.02 2.62
CA LYS A 267 -8.00 -6.83 2.36
C LYS A 267 -7.39 -5.64 3.10
N GLY A 268 -8.18 -4.85 3.82
CA GLY A 268 -7.74 -3.63 4.50
C GLY A 268 -7.29 -2.51 3.57
N ILE A 269 -7.79 -2.46 2.33
CA ILE A 269 -7.46 -1.45 1.31
C ILE A 269 -8.31 -0.19 1.57
N VAL A 270 -8.09 0.48 2.69
CA VAL A 270 -8.90 1.63 3.15
C VAL A 270 -8.09 2.90 3.34
N GLU A 271 -6.84 2.94 2.87
CA GLU A 271 -5.98 4.12 2.94
C GLU A 271 -6.22 5.14 1.81
N TYR A 272 -6.93 4.73 0.76
CA TYR A 272 -7.08 5.51 -0.48
C TYR A 272 -8.30 6.43 -0.47
N SER A 273 -8.13 7.63 -1.01
CA SER A 273 -9.16 8.68 -1.08
C SER A 273 -10.39 8.24 -1.86
N ILE A 274 -10.20 7.56 -3.00
CA ILE A 274 -11.29 7.05 -3.83
C ILE A 274 -12.13 6.03 -3.05
N VAL A 275 -11.50 5.22 -2.19
CA VAL A 275 -12.20 4.25 -1.34
C VAL A 275 -13.03 4.98 -0.30
N HIS A 276 -12.51 6.05 0.31
CA HIS A 276 -13.29 6.87 1.26
C HIS A 276 -14.53 7.44 0.58
N THR A 277 -14.38 8.01 -0.62
CA THR A 277 -15.52 8.55 -1.38
C THR A 277 -16.56 7.48 -1.66
N VAL A 278 -16.16 6.30 -2.14
CA VAL A 278 -17.09 5.20 -2.47
C VAL A 278 -17.82 4.68 -1.23
N ILE A 279 -17.11 4.53 -0.11
CA ILE A 279 -17.73 4.10 1.15
C ILE A 279 -18.72 5.16 1.65
N LEU A 280 -18.39 6.45 1.56
CA LEU A 280 -19.31 7.51 1.97
C LEU A 280 -20.58 7.51 1.12
N GLU A 281 -20.45 7.34 -0.19
CA GLU A 281 -21.59 7.25 -1.12
C GLU A 281 -22.43 6.00 -0.84
N TYR A 282 -21.79 4.86 -0.55
CA TYR A 282 -22.48 3.65 -0.10
C TYR A 282 -23.32 3.92 1.16
N LEU A 283 -22.74 4.58 2.16
CA LEU A 283 -23.43 4.91 3.41
C LEU A 283 -24.63 5.85 3.21
N THR A 284 -24.72 6.58 2.09
CA THR A 284 -25.91 7.41 1.79
C THR A 284 -27.14 6.60 1.39
N ILE A 285 -26.95 5.40 0.82
CA ILE A 285 -28.02 4.53 0.33
C ILE A 285 -28.19 3.24 1.15
N ALA A 286 -27.20 2.88 1.97
CA ALA A 286 -27.21 1.67 2.77
C ALA A 286 -28.31 1.67 3.83
N ASP A 287 -28.97 0.53 3.97
CA ASP A 287 -29.87 0.27 5.08
C ASP A 287 -29.09 0.16 6.42
N LYS A 288 -29.82 0.10 7.53
CA LYS A 288 -29.26 0.13 8.88
C LYS A 288 -28.28 -1.02 9.15
N THR A 289 -28.55 -2.23 8.68
CA THR A 289 -27.70 -3.40 8.98
C THR A 289 -26.43 -3.33 8.14
N SER A 290 -26.58 -3.06 6.85
CA SER A 290 -25.48 -2.86 5.89
C SER A 290 -24.52 -1.75 6.30
N ALA A 291 -25.05 -0.60 6.75
CA ALA A 291 -24.24 0.52 7.19
C ALA A 291 -23.45 0.19 8.47
N LEU A 292 -24.07 -0.44 9.46
CA LEU A 292 -23.40 -0.85 10.69
C LEU A 292 -22.31 -1.89 10.44
N ASP A 293 -22.54 -2.81 9.51
CA ASP A 293 -21.57 -3.85 9.16
C ASP A 293 -20.29 -3.25 8.56
N VAL A 294 -20.42 -2.37 7.56
CA VAL A 294 -19.28 -1.66 6.96
C VAL A 294 -18.52 -0.85 8.01
N ILE A 295 -19.21 -0.14 8.90
CA ILE A 295 -18.58 0.64 9.98
C ILE A 295 -17.79 -0.28 10.93
N ARG A 296 -18.37 -1.43 11.33
CA ARG A 296 -17.69 -2.39 12.21
C ARG A 296 -16.46 -3.00 11.57
N GLN A 297 -16.51 -3.30 10.27
CA GLN A 297 -15.36 -3.80 9.51
C GLN A 297 -14.26 -2.74 9.36
N LEU A 298 -14.61 -1.47 9.17
CA LEU A 298 -13.64 -0.37 9.02
C LEU A 298 -12.79 -0.12 10.28
N ILE A 299 -13.40 -0.14 11.45
CA ILE A 299 -12.74 0.28 12.71
C ILE A 299 -11.43 -0.47 12.99
N PRO A 300 -11.36 -1.82 12.88
CA PRO A 300 -10.10 -2.55 12.99
C PRO A 300 -9.02 -2.05 12.03
N HIS A 301 -9.34 -1.80 10.75
CA HIS A 301 -8.36 -1.35 9.77
C HIS A 301 -7.88 0.09 10.02
N LEU A 302 -8.75 0.96 10.54
CA LEU A 302 -8.39 2.34 10.88
C LEU A 302 -7.54 2.43 12.16
N THR A 303 -7.79 1.55 13.13
CA THR A 303 -7.13 1.58 14.45
C THR A 303 -5.85 0.77 14.52
N GLN A 304 -5.60 -0.13 13.57
CA GLN A 304 -4.32 -0.83 13.44
C GLN A 304 -3.26 0.09 12.80
N GLY A 305 -2.03 0.00 13.31
CA GLY A 305 -0.89 0.66 12.68
C GLY A 305 -0.56 0.00 11.35
N SER A 306 -0.46 0.78 10.28
CA SER A 306 -0.21 0.24 8.94
C SER A 306 1.20 -0.36 8.82
N SER A 307 1.30 -1.55 8.23
CA SER A 307 2.54 -2.16 7.76
C SER A 307 2.85 -1.83 6.30
N VAL A 308 2.14 -0.85 5.71
CA VAL A 308 2.35 -0.49 4.31
C VAL A 308 3.72 0.17 4.14
N VAL A 309 4.45 -0.38 3.18
CA VAL A 309 5.77 0.05 2.73
C VAL A 309 5.61 1.40 2.04
N ASP A 310 5.62 2.49 2.79
CA ASP A 310 5.82 3.83 2.24
C ASP A 310 7.23 3.89 1.68
N GLY A 311 7.35 3.53 0.40
CA GLY A 311 8.53 3.72 -0.44
C GLY A 311 8.42 5.03 -1.20
N ASP A 312 8.33 6.17 -0.52
CA ASP A 312 8.65 7.49 -1.09
C ASP A 312 8.95 8.49 0.05
N GLU A 313 10.15 8.41 0.64
CA GLU A 313 10.84 9.58 1.18
C GLU A 313 12.12 9.77 0.37
N LEU A 314 12.02 10.62 -0.64
CA LEU A 314 13.14 11.33 -1.24
C LEU A 314 13.14 12.75 -0.69
N SER A 315 13.48 12.85 0.61
CA SER A 315 13.96 14.07 1.27
C SER A 315 15.19 13.68 2.10
N GLY A 316 16.23 14.52 2.11
CA GLY A 316 17.48 14.25 2.83
C GLY A 316 17.24 14.08 4.33
N VAL A 317 17.98 13.26 5.07
CA VAL A 317 19.44 13.10 5.20
C VAL A 317 19.65 11.66 5.68
N ALA A 318 20.63 10.93 5.12
CA ALA A 318 21.05 9.65 5.68
C ALA A 318 22.46 9.85 6.23
N GLU A 319 22.54 9.99 7.55
CA GLU A 319 23.80 9.97 8.29
C GLU A 319 24.52 8.63 8.09
N VAL A 320 25.85 8.74 8.05
CA VAL A 320 26.81 7.65 7.91
C VAL A 320 26.65 6.67 9.09
N PRO A 321 26.70 5.34 8.88
CA PRO A 321 26.44 4.38 9.94
C PRO A 321 27.65 4.23 10.88
N THR A 322 27.60 4.85 12.05
CA THR A 322 28.42 4.43 13.20
C THR A 322 27.61 3.46 14.08
N LYS A 323 28.30 2.41 14.52
CA LYS A 323 27.71 1.26 15.22
C LYS A 323 27.22 1.65 16.61
N SER A 324 25.92 1.80 16.79
CA SER A 324 25.26 1.63 18.09
C SER A 324 23.82 1.16 17.88
N LYS A 325 23.50 -0.02 18.46
CA LYS A 325 22.18 -0.65 18.39
C LYS A 325 21.18 0.13 19.24
N ALA A 326 20.61 1.21 18.70
CA ALA A 326 19.39 1.80 19.22
C ALA A 326 18.20 1.26 18.39
N LYS A 327 17.46 0.31 18.97
CA LYS A 327 16.22 -0.22 18.42
C LYS A 327 15.15 0.89 18.47
N LYS A 328 15.19 1.82 17.51
CA LYS A 328 14.19 2.88 17.34
C LYS A 328 12.83 2.22 17.12
N LYS A 329 12.01 2.15 18.17
CA LYS A 329 10.64 1.65 18.14
C LYS A 329 9.84 2.59 17.23
N ARG A 330 9.75 2.24 15.94
CA ARG A 330 8.88 2.91 14.97
C ARG A 330 7.45 2.73 15.50
N SER A 331 6.89 3.76 16.13
CA SER A 331 5.47 3.79 16.46
C SER A 331 4.72 3.76 15.14
N SER A 332 4.09 2.63 14.80
CA SER A 332 3.25 2.53 13.62
C SER A 332 2.06 3.48 13.80
N GLU A 333 2.06 4.59 13.09
CA GLU A 333 0.95 5.54 13.10
C GLU A 333 -0.35 4.81 12.66
N PRO A 334 -1.45 4.96 13.42
CA PRO A 334 -2.74 4.39 13.03
C PRO A 334 -3.18 4.95 11.67
N LEU A 335 -3.80 4.12 10.85
CA LEU A 335 -4.32 4.59 9.56
C LEU A 335 -5.36 5.71 9.73
N LEU A 336 -6.12 5.70 10.83
CA LEU A 336 -7.03 6.77 11.21
C LEU A 336 -6.34 8.15 11.15
N ILE A 337 -5.12 8.30 11.65
CA ILE A 337 -4.42 9.59 11.66
C ILE A 337 -4.04 10.03 10.25
N ARG A 338 -3.61 9.09 9.39
CA ARG A 338 -3.23 9.36 7.99
C ARG A 338 -4.42 9.85 7.17
N ILE A 339 -5.61 9.27 7.35
CA ILE A 339 -6.80 9.67 6.58
C ILE A 339 -7.40 11.01 7.05
N MET A 340 -7.08 11.47 8.27
CA MET A 340 -7.53 12.75 8.86
C MET A 340 -6.89 14.00 8.23
N GLN A 341 -6.40 13.89 6.99
CA GLN A 341 -5.90 14.98 6.16
C GLN A 341 -6.93 15.41 5.11
N THR A 342 -8.02 14.66 4.95
CA THR A 342 -9.07 14.92 3.97
C THR A 342 -10.45 15.03 4.64
N ARG A 343 -11.37 15.74 3.99
CA ARG A 343 -12.76 15.85 4.45
C ARG A 343 -13.44 14.48 4.47
N GLU A 344 -13.19 13.66 3.45
CA GLU A 344 -13.75 12.32 3.31
C GLU A 344 -13.24 11.42 4.43
N GLY A 345 -11.94 11.46 4.71
CA GLY A 345 -11.35 10.72 5.83
C GLY A 345 -11.93 11.15 7.19
N LEU A 346 -12.17 12.45 7.40
CA LEU A 346 -12.90 12.94 8.58
C LEU A 346 -14.28 12.33 8.69
N LYS A 347 -15.08 12.39 7.60
CA LYS A 347 -16.44 11.82 7.59
C LYS A 347 -16.44 10.32 7.90
N ILE A 348 -15.48 9.57 7.35
CA ILE A 348 -15.30 8.14 7.67
C ILE A 348 -15.01 7.94 9.16
N GLY A 349 -14.09 8.72 9.73
CA GLY A 349 -13.80 8.65 11.17
C GLY A 349 -14.99 9.04 12.03
N LEU A 350 -15.74 10.09 11.66
CA LEU A 350 -16.95 10.51 12.36
C LEU A 350 -18.05 9.45 12.29
N ALA A 351 -18.24 8.77 11.15
CA ALA A 351 -19.16 7.64 11.06
C ALA A 351 -18.75 6.53 12.04
N CYS A 352 -17.47 6.17 12.06
CA CYS A 352 -16.94 5.16 12.97
C CYS A 352 -17.10 5.54 14.45
N LEU A 353 -16.90 6.81 14.77
CA LEU A 353 -16.95 7.33 16.13
C LEU A 353 -18.40 7.44 16.65
N LYS A 354 -19.31 8.02 15.83
CA LYS A 354 -20.72 8.26 16.19
C LYS A 354 -21.54 6.97 16.24
N HIS A 355 -21.29 6.05 15.32
CA HIS A 355 -22.11 4.83 15.15
C HIS A 355 -21.42 3.56 15.64
N GLY A 356 -20.15 3.65 16.06
CA GLY A 356 -19.44 2.55 16.70
C GLY A 356 -19.99 2.25 18.10
N SER A 357 -19.89 0.99 18.52
CA SER A 357 -20.25 0.59 19.88
C SER A 357 -19.30 1.21 20.92
N ALA A 358 -19.67 1.16 22.21
CA ALA A 358 -18.76 1.59 23.28
C ALA A 358 -17.39 0.87 23.23
N LYS A 359 -17.38 -0.42 22.82
CA LYS A 359 -16.15 -1.19 22.61
C LYS A 359 -15.32 -0.65 21.44
N ASP A 360 -15.98 -0.19 20.38
CA ASP A 360 -15.31 0.36 19.22
C ASP A 360 -14.77 1.77 19.48
N ARG A 361 -15.54 2.65 20.14
CA ARG A 361 -15.06 3.95 20.62
C ARG A 361 -13.82 3.79 21.49
N LYS A 362 -13.81 2.81 22.41
CA LYS A 362 -12.63 2.46 23.22
C LYS A 362 -11.42 2.05 22.39
N LYS A 363 -11.59 1.28 21.30
CA LYS A 363 -10.49 0.93 20.38
C LYS A 363 -9.96 2.17 19.65
N ILE A 364 -10.87 3.01 19.14
CA ILE A 364 -10.53 4.26 18.45
C ILE A 364 -9.69 5.14 19.37
N ILE A 365 -10.18 5.45 20.57
CA ILE A 365 -9.48 6.31 21.53
C ILE A 365 -8.10 5.75 21.88
N LYS A 366 -8.00 4.45 22.18
CA LYS A 366 -6.71 3.82 22.49
C LYS A 366 -5.70 3.92 21.34
N SER A 367 -6.15 3.89 20.09
CA SER A 367 -5.26 4.02 18.93
C SER A 367 -4.66 5.43 18.80
N LEU A 368 -5.28 6.45 19.40
CA LEU A 368 -4.80 7.84 19.33
C LEU A 368 -3.61 8.11 20.27
N LYS A 369 -3.31 7.21 21.20
CA LYS A 369 -2.30 7.43 22.24
C LYS A 369 -0.94 7.78 21.63
N GLY A 370 -0.41 8.96 22.00
CA GLY A 370 0.87 9.47 21.51
C GLY A 370 0.81 10.04 20.09
N GLN A 371 -0.38 10.23 19.53
CA GLN A 371 -0.64 10.89 18.24
C GLN A 371 -1.68 12.01 18.38
N THR A 372 -2.15 12.31 19.60
CA THR A 372 -3.24 13.27 19.85
C THR A 372 -2.84 14.66 19.41
N MET A 373 -1.58 15.04 19.65
CA MET A 373 -1.05 16.35 19.26
C MET A 373 -1.01 16.53 17.74
N LYS A 374 -0.59 15.50 17.00
CA LYS A 374 -0.60 15.51 15.54
C LYS A 374 -2.01 15.72 14.99
N LEU A 375 -3.03 15.11 15.60
CA LEU A 375 -4.42 15.35 15.23
C LEU A 375 -4.88 16.76 15.56
N ALA A 376 -4.57 17.26 16.75
CA ALA A 376 -5.02 18.58 17.20
C ALA A 376 -4.53 19.72 16.31
N LEU A 377 -3.30 19.62 15.78
CA LEU A 377 -2.72 20.62 14.88
C LEU A 377 -3.22 20.49 13.42
N GLY A 378 -3.83 19.35 13.06
CA GLY A 378 -4.34 19.10 11.72
C GLY A 378 -5.71 19.73 11.45
N ASP A 379 -5.95 20.15 10.20
CA ASP A 379 -7.17 20.84 9.77
C ASP A 379 -8.45 20.05 10.07
N TYR A 380 -8.43 18.73 9.83
CA TYR A 380 -9.57 17.85 10.10
C TYR A 380 -9.42 17.02 11.38
N GLY A 381 -8.19 16.75 11.81
CA GLY A 381 -7.92 16.04 13.07
C GLY A 381 -8.46 16.78 14.28
N CYS A 382 -8.37 18.12 14.30
CA CYS A 382 -8.93 18.93 15.37
C CYS A 382 -10.47 18.81 15.47
N LEU A 383 -11.16 18.70 14.33
CA LEU A 383 -12.61 18.49 14.27
C LEU A 383 -12.99 17.09 14.76
N PHE A 384 -12.20 16.08 14.39
CA PHE A 384 -12.39 14.72 14.90
C PHE A 384 -12.27 14.68 16.42
N LEU A 385 -11.24 15.32 16.99
CA LEU A 385 -11.07 15.43 18.44
C LEU A 385 -12.20 16.21 19.09
N ALA A 386 -12.66 17.32 18.50
CA ALA A 386 -13.80 18.08 19.01
C ALA A 386 -15.07 17.20 19.08
N CYS A 387 -15.36 16.41 18.03
CA CYS A 387 -16.47 15.47 18.06
C CYS A 387 -16.26 14.38 19.12
N LEU A 388 -15.06 13.82 19.24
CA LEU A 388 -14.72 12.79 20.24
C LEU A 388 -14.97 13.29 21.66
N LEU A 389 -14.53 14.49 21.98
CA LEU A 389 -14.76 15.12 23.29
C LEU A 389 -16.25 15.35 23.59
N SER A 390 -17.08 15.49 22.55
CA SER A 390 -18.51 15.79 22.72
C SER A 390 -19.39 14.55 22.87
N ILE A 391 -18.98 13.39 22.35
CA ILE A 391 -19.88 12.23 22.20
C ILE A 391 -19.45 10.97 22.94
N VAL A 392 -18.24 10.94 23.49
CA VAL A 392 -17.71 9.76 24.17
C VAL A 392 -18.03 9.82 25.65
N ASP A 393 -18.83 8.85 26.11
CA ASP A 393 -19.25 8.75 27.52
C ASP A 393 -18.13 8.28 28.48
N ASP A 394 -17.15 7.50 27.99
CA ASP A 394 -16.00 7.02 28.78
C ASP A 394 -14.98 8.14 29.01
N THR A 395 -15.38 9.13 29.80
CA THR A 395 -14.59 10.33 30.10
C THR A 395 -13.27 9.98 30.78
N LYS A 396 -13.21 8.91 31.58
CA LYS A 396 -11.95 8.44 32.20
C LYS A 396 -10.92 8.04 31.15
N LEU A 397 -11.33 7.31 30.10
CA LEU A 397 -10.44 6.93 29.02
C LEU A 397 -10.05 8.14 28.16
N VAL A 398 -11.00 9.02 27.86
CA VAL A 398 -10.76 10.26 27.11
C VAL A 398 -9.75 11.14 27.86
N THR A 399 -9.92 11.32 29.16
CA THR A 399 -8.98 12.10 29.98
C THR A 399 -7.58 11.50 29.90
N LYS A 400 -7.46 10.20 30.18
CA LYS A 400 -6.19 9.49 30.22
C LYS A 400 -5.41 9.50 28.90
N VAL A 401 -6.11 9.44 27.76
CA VAL A 401 -5.46 9.30 26.44
C VAL A 401 -5.37 10.61 25.69
N VAL A 402 -6.41 11.43 25.74
CA VAL A 402 -6.54 12.66 24.94
C VAL A 402 -6.21 13.88 25.80
N ILE A 403 -6.93 14.11 26.91
CA ILE A 403 -6.78 15.34 27.71
C ILE A 403 -5.39 15.45 28.35
N ASP A 404 -4.88 14.35 28.92
CA ASP A 404 -3.55 14.33 29.56
C ASP A 404 -2.43 14.62 28.55
N GLU A 405 -2.62 14.25 27.28
CA GLU A 405 -1.64 14.51 26.22
C GLU A 405 -1.74 15.97 25.76
N LEU A 406 -2.95 16.49 25.52
CA LEU A 406 -3.18 17.89 25.17
C LEU A 406 -2.67 18.85 26.25
N THR A 407 -2.91 18.52 27.53
CA THR A 407 -2.50 19.36 28.67
C THR A 407 -0.99 19.52 28.76
N LYS A 408 -0.22 18.48 28.43
CA LYS A 408 1.26 18.53 28.46
C LYS A 408 1.85 19.55 27.48
N GLN A 409 1.14 19.85 26.40
CA GLN A 409 1.58 20.80 25.37
C GLN A 409 0.58 21.96 25.21
N LEU A 410 -0.13 22.31 26.30
CA LEU A 410 -1.18 23.31 26.29
C LEU A 410 -0.73 24.65 25.69
N LYS A 411 0.50 25.09 26.01
CA LYS A 411 1.08 26.33 25.48
C LYS A 411 1.15 26.35 23.95
N GLU A 412 1.50 25.23 23.33
CA GLU A 412 1.57 25.12 21.87
C GLU A 412 0.17 25.15 21.26
N LEU A 413 -0.78 24.42 21.85
CA LEU A 413 -2.16 24.31 21.35
C LEU A 413 -2.92 25.63 21.38
N ILE A 414 -2.79 26.43 22.43
CA ILE A 414 -3.57 27.67 22.57
C ILE A 414 -3.21 28.72 21.50
N PHE A 415 -1.95 28.73 21.04
CA PHE A 415 -1.47 29.65 20.01
C PHE A 415 -1.65 29.10 18.60
N ASP A 416 -1.87 27.79 18.44
CA ASP A 416 -2.15 27.20 17.14
C ASP A 416 -3.61 27.41 16.70
N LYS A 417 -3.80 27.68 15.40
CA LYS A 417 -5.12 27.93 14.80
C LYS A 417 -6.08 26.74 14.97
N ASN A 418 -5.56 25.51 14.80
CA ASN A 418 -6.33 24.27 14.86
C ASN A 418 -6.27 23.66 16.27
N GLY A 419 -5.11 23.71 16.92
CA GLY A 419 -4.82 23.12 18.23
C GLY A 419 -5.70 23.65 19.35
N ARG A 420 -6.15 24.91 19.27
CA ARG A 420 -7.08 25.48 20.24
C ARG A 420 -8.51 24.98 20.11
N ARG A 421 -8.90 24.43 18.94
CA ARG A 421 -10.31 24.06 18.66
C ARG A 421 -10.84 22.94 19.58
N PRO A 422 -10.10 21.85 19.86
CA PRO A 422 -10.54 20.85 20.84
C PRO A 422 -10.71 21.42 22.25
N LEU A 423 -9.87 22.38 22.66
CA LEU A 423 -9.97 23.05 23.96
C LEU A 423 -11.20 23.95 24.03
N LEU A 424 -11.42 24.76 22.98
CA LEU A 424 -12.59 25.62 22.86
C LEU A 424 -13.89 24.81 22.81
N GLN A 425 -13.86 23.60 22.23
CA GLN A 425 -15.01 22.69 22.26
C GLN A 425 -15.42 22.29 23.67
N LEU A 426 -14.48 22.18 24.62
CA LEU A 426 -14.79 21.88 26.03
C LEU A 426 -15.40 23.09 26.76
N LEU A 427 -15.06 24.30 26.34
CA LEU A 427 -15.51 25.54 26.98
C LEU A 427 -16.86 26.03 26.44
N HIS A 428 -17.02 26.02 25.11
CA HIS A 428 -18.25 26.45 24.44
C HIS A 428 -18.53 25.57 23.20
N PRO A 429 -19.18 24.41 23.36
CA PRO A 429 -19.40 23.48 22.26
C PRO A 429 -20.01 24.14 21.00
N LEU A 430 -19.53 23.75 19.81
CA LEU A 430 -20.13 24.08 18.51
C LEU A 430 -20.26 25.59 18.19
N CYS A 431 -19.41 26.44 18.78
CA CYS A 431 -19.48 27.89 18.56
C CYS A 431 -19.05 28.32 17.14
N SER A 432 -19.91 29.11 16.48
CA SER A 432 -19.61 29.71 15.17
C SER A 432 -18.47 30.74 15.20
N ARG A 433 -18.05 31.20 16.39
CA ARG A 433 -16.93 32.14 16.55
C ARG A 433 -15.59 31.54 16.13
N TYR A 434 -15.42 30.22 16.26
CA TYR A 434 -14.16 29.53 15.94
C TYR A 434 -14.31 28.28 15.07
N LEU A 435 -15.54 27.82 14.84
CA LEU A 435 -15.86 26.81 13.84
C LEU A 435 -16.58 27.49 12.67
N THR A 436 -16.03 27.33 11.47
CA THR A 436 -16.67 27.86 10.26
C THR A 436 -17.97 27.09 9.96
N PRO A 437 -18.90 27.63 9.15
CA PRO A 437 -20.08 26.88 8.70
C PRO A 437 -19.71 25.54 8.05
N THR A 438 -18.58 25.51 7.35
CA THR A 438 -18.01 24.30 6.76
C THR A 438 -17.58 23.28 7.80
N ASP A 439 -16.89 23.73 8.87
CA ASP A 439 -16.47 22.87 9.98
C ASP A 439 -17.69 22.27 10.69
N LEU A 440 -18.70 23.10 10.97
CA LEU A 440 -19.96 22.68 11.58
C LEU A 440 -20.69 21.64 10.72
N ASN A 441 -20.76 21.85 9.40
CA ASN A 441 -21.34 20.86 8.48
C ASN A 441 -20.58 19.54 8.48
N CYS A 442 -19.25 19.57 8.59
CA CYS A 442 -18.46 18.34 8.76
C CYS A 442 -18.79 17.64 10.09
N LEU A 443 -18.83 18.37 11.20
CA LEU A 443 -19.18 17.82 12.51
C LEU A 443 -20.60 17.27 12.58
N LYS A 444 -21.53 17.83 11.81
CA LYS A 444 -22.92 17.33 11.69
C LYS A 444 -23.05 16.08 10.84
N TYR A 445 -21.99 15.65 10.15
CA TYR A 445 -22.04 14.43 9.34
C TYR A 445 -22.50 13.23 10.16
N SER A 446 -23.43 12.47 9.60
CA SER A 446 -23.96 11.23 10.15
C SER A 446 -24.46 10.34 9.01
N VAL A 447 -24.54 9.03 9.25
CA VAL A 447 -25.05 8.06 8.29
C VAL A 447 -26.57 8.08 8.32
N PRO A 448 -27.26 8.42 7.21
CA PRO A 448 -28.71 8.67 7.21
C PRO A 448 -29.54 7.55 7.82
N SER A 449 -29.24 6.28 7.49
CA SER A 449 -29.97 5.11 7.99
C SER A 449 -29.75 4.78 9.48
N LEU A 450 -28.76 5.42 10.11
CA LEU A 450 -28.39 5.19 11.51
C LEU A 450 -28.84 6.32 12.45
N VAL A 451 -29.36 7.43 11.92
CA VAL A 451 -29.86 8.54 12.73
C VAL A 451 -31.26 8.18 13.27
N SER A 452 -31.41 8.18 14.60
CA SER A 452 -32.75 8.13 15.20
C SER A 452 -33.39 9.53 15.18
N LYS A 453 -34.72 9.62 15.08
CA LYS A 453 -35.45 10.91 15.14
C LYS A 453 -35.13 11.73 16.41
N ALA A 454 -34.66 11.11 17.50
CA ALA A 454 -34.27 11.79 18.73
C ALA A 454 -32.86 12.42 18.69
N SER A 455 -32.01 12.02 17.74
CA SER A 455 -30.61 12.46 17.65
C SER A 455 -30.43 13.86 17.03
N TYR A 456 -31.52 14.47 16.54
CA TYR A 456 -31.52 15.83 15.99
C TYR A 456 -31.44 16.93 17.07
N LEU A 457 -31.63 16.59 18.35
CA LEU A 457 -31.70 17.55 19.46
C LEU A 457 -30.38 17.73 20.22
N LEU A 458 -29.29 17.06 19.82
CA LEU A 458 -27.97 17.17 20.47
C LEU A 458 -26.87 17.77 19.57
N TYR A 459 -27.23 18.41 18.44
CA TYR A 459 -26.28 19.01 17.48
C TYR A 459 -26.75 20.32 16.82
#